data_AF-A0A1I0S7Y2-F1
#
_entry.id   AF-A0A1I0S7Y2-F1
#
_cell.length_a   1.000
_cell.length_b   1.000
_cell.length_c   1.000
_cell.angle_alpha   90.00
_cell.angle_beta   90.00
_cell.angle_gamma   90.00
#
_symmetry.space_group_name_H-M   'P 1'
#
loop_
_entity.id
_entity.type
_entity.pdbx_description
1 polymer ?
#
loop_
_entity_poly.entity_id
_entity_poly.type
_entity_poly.pdbx_seq_one_letter_code
_entity_poly.pdbx_strand_id
1 'polypeptide(L)'
;MLSSYELNLLLAVEQRLSFPALSLVKSIAFETGGTFNPAIKNKQSGATGLIQFLESTAEGIEKGLYLRLPKMTFQEQLTYVEKYFLQWKKTFPLPPREAFDVYALMLHPALFNKPDDTVFAISGTKRFDWNRAFDLDGNGTITKGEVKKKWTAATDKLMTSSRIPITTVTANGFILISVAVFLAAMYYILNLPR
;
A
#
# COMPACT_ATOMS: atom_id res chain seq x y z
N MET A 1 9.23 -5.40 -14.48
CA MET A 1 10.09 -5.11 -13.31
C MET A 1 9.90 -3.64 -12.99
N LEU A 2 9.90 -3.27 -11.72
CA LEU A 2 9.78 -1.86 -11.33
C LEU A 2 11.05 -1.12 -11.75
N SER A 3 10.93 0.01 -12.41
CA SER A 3 12.08 0.88 -12.70
C SER A 3 12.45 1.74 -11.49
N SER A 4 13.69 2.25 -11.43
CA SER A 4 14.09 3.20 -10.37
C SER A 4 13.26 4.48 -10.40
N TYR A 5 12.79 4.90 -11.59
CA TYR A 5 11.88 6.03 -11.75
C TYR A 5 10.52 5.76 -11.08
N GLU A 6 9.89 4.62 -11.39
CA GLU A 6 8.61 4.25 -10.79
C GLU A 6 8.72 4.01 -9.28
N LEU A 7 9.85 3.44 -8.80
CA LEU A 7 10.14 3.33 -7.38
C LEU A 7 10.14 4.70 -6.70
N ASN A 8 10.84 5.69 -7.27
CA ASN A 8 10.86 7.05 -6.72
C ASN A 8 9.48 7.70 -6.71
N LEU A 9 8.64 7.45 -7.72
CA LEU A 9 7.25 7.91 -7.73
C LEU A 9 6.45 7.32 -6.56
N LEU A 10 6.58 6.01 -6.30
CA LEU A 10 5.93 5.35 -5.17
C LEU A 10 6.39 5.91 -3.83
N LEU A 11 7.71 6.06 -3.64
CA LEU A 11 8.27 6.62 -2.40
C LEU A 11 7.79 8.06 -2.15
N ALA A 12 7.66 8.86 -3.21
CA ALA A 12 7.11 10.21 -3.10
C ALA A 12 5.63 10.22 -2.68
N VAL A 13 4.82 9.26 -3.16
CA VAL A 13 3.43 9.08 -2.70
C VAL A 13 3.39 8.66 -1.25
N GLU A 14 4.22 7.68 -0.84
CA GLU A 14 4.31 7.24 0.56
C GLU A 14 4.62 8.42 1.49
N GLN A 15 5.58 9.27 1.10
CA GLN A 15 5.92 10.47 1.86
C GLN A 15 4.75 11.45 1.98
N ARG A 16 4.06 11.78 0.87
CA ARG A 16 2.90 12.69 0.88
C ARG A 16 1.75 12.17 1.74
N LEU A 17 1.55 10.85 1.74
CA LEU A 17 0.49 10.21 2.52
C LEU A 17 0.89 9.90 3.97
N SER A 18 2.17 10.11 4.33
CA SER A 18 2.74 9.77 5.64
C SER A 18 2.68 8.26 5.93
N PHE A 19 2.98 7.45 4.92
CA PHE A 19 3.00 5.99 5.01
C PHE A 19 4.37 5.48 5.48
N PRO A 20 4.44 4.32 6.16
CA PRO A 20 5.69 3.65 6.44
C PRO A 20 6.45 3.33 5.14
N ALA A 21 7.78 3.41 5.20
CA ALA A 21 8.62 3.18 4.02
C ALA A 21 8.36 1.81 3.37
N LEU A 22 8.31 1.79 2.04
CA LEU A 22 8.09 0.61 1.20
C LEU A 22 6.71 -0.08 1.38
N SER A 23 5.81 0.47 2.19
CA SER A 23 4.50 -0.15 2.45
C SER A 23 3.61 -0.22 1.20
N LEU A 24 3.55 0.86 0.40
CA LEU A 24 2.83 0.89 -0.86
C LEU A 24 3.55 0.06 -1.92
N VAL A 25 4.89 0.11 -1.96
CA VAL A 25 5.70 -0.74 -2.85
C VAL A 25 5.40 -2.22 -2.62
N LYS A 26 5.46 -2.68 -1.36
CA LYS A 26 5.15 -4.06 -0.95
C LYS A 26 3.70 -4.42 -1.28
N SER A 27 2.76 -3.52 -1.04
CA SER A 27 1.33 -3.75 -1.32
C SER A 27 1.07 -3.95 -2.82
N ILE A 28 1.61 -3.07 -3.69
CA ILE A 28 1.49 -3.20 -5.14
C ILE A 28 2.23 -4.45 -5.63
N ALA A 29 3.40 -4.77 -5.06
CA ALA A 29 4.10 -6.00 -5.37
C ALA A 29 3.24 -7.23 -5.07
N PHE A 30 2.57 -7.28 -3.92
CA PHE A 30 1.67 -8.36 -3.55
C PHE A 30 0.50 -8.49 -4.54
N GLU A 31 -0.20 -7.38 -4.79
CA GLU A 31 -1.39 -7.33 -5.67
C GLU A 31 -1.09 -7.71 -7.12
N THR A 32 0.09 -7.35 -7.62
CA THR A 32 0.48 -7.56 -9.02
C THR A 32 1.39 -8.77 -9.23
N GLY A 33 1.67 -9.56 -8.19
CA GLY A 33 2.64 -10.66 -8.24
C GLY A 33 4.07 -10.21 -8.56
N GLY A 34 4.42 -8.98 -8.17
CA GLY A 34 5.71 -8.33 -8.39
C GLY A 34 5.92 -7.83 -9.82
N THR A 35 4.88 -7.76 -10.64
CA THR A 35 4.98 -7.27 -12.01
C THR A 35 4.95 -5.75 -12.10
N PHE A 36 4.24 -5.09 -11.18
CA PHE A 36 3.96 -3.65 -11.20
C PHE A 36 3.27 -3.19 -12.49
N ASN A 37 2.60 -4.11 -13.18
CA ASN A 37 1.93 -3.81 -14.45
C ASN A 37 0.59 -3.10 -14.20
N PRO A 38 0.40 -1.83 -14.63
CA PRO A 38 -0.84 -1.08 -14.42
C PRO A 38 -2.04 -1.63 -15.21
N ALA A 39 -1.80 -2.52 -16.18
CA ALA A 39 -2.84 -3.16 -16.99
C ALA A 39 -3.19 -4.59 -16.52
N ILE A 40 -2.54 -5.10 -15.46
CA ILE A 40 -2.79 -6.47 -15.02
C ILE A 40 -4.22 -6.62 -14.49
N LYS A 41 -4.93 -7.61 -15.02
CA LYS A 41 -6.31 -7.93 -14.63
C LYS A 41 -6.37 -9.31 -13.98
N ASN A 42 -6.95 -9.35 -12.79
CA ASN A 42 -7.29 -10.60 -12.12
C ASN A 42 -8.44 -11.28 -12.88
N LYS A 43 -8.23 -12.52 -13.31
CA LYS A 43 -9.22 -13.28 -14.11
C LYS A 43 -10.46 -13.68 -13.30
N GLN A 44 -10.32 -13.83 -11.98
CA GLN A 44 -11.39 -14.30 -11.11
C GLN A 44 -12.25 -13.14 -10.59
N SER A 45 -11.63 -12.05 -10.12
CA SER A 45 -12.36 -10.92 -9.55
C SER A 45 -12.62 -9.77 -10.54
N GLY A 46 -11.90 -9.74 -11.67
CA GLY A 46 -11.89 -8.60 -12.58
C GLY A 46 -11.10 -7.39 -12.06
N ALA A 47 -10.52 -7.46 -10.86
CA ALA A 47 -9.71 -6.40 -10.29
C ALA A 47 -8.54 -6.02 -11.22
N THR A 48 -8.26 -4.72 -11.38
CA THR A 48 -7.33 -4.23 -12.42
C THR A 48 -6.33 -3.21 -11.88
N GLY A 49 -5.08 -3.30 -12.33
CA GLY A 49 -4.02 -2.31 -12.10
C GLY A 49 -3.24 -2.46 -10.80
N LEU A 50 -2.48 -1.42 -10.45
CA LEU A 50 -1.44 -1.41 -9.42
C LEU A 50 -1.95 -1.83 -8.04
N ILE A 51 -3.13 -1.37 -7.63
CA ILE A 51 -3.76 -1.77 -6.36
C ILE A 51 -4.95 -2.70 -6.57
N GLN A 52 -5.07 -3.31 -7.77
CA GLN A 52 -6.16 -4.20 -8.14
C GLN A 52 -7.55 -3.59 -7.84
N PHE A 53 -7.83 -2.44 -8.46
CA PHE A 53 -9.11 -1.75 -8.32
C PHE A 53 -10.27 -2.66 -8.75
N LEU A 54 -11.24 -2.84 -7.87
CA LEU A 54 -12.57 -3.32 -8.24
C LEU A 54 -13.32 -2.21 -8.99
N GLU A 55 -14.26 -2.59 -9.85
CA GLU A 55 -15.09 -1.64 -10.62
C GLU A 55 -15.78 -0.63 -9.70
N SER A 56 -16.46 -1.10 -8.65
CA SER A 56 -17.12 -0.23 -7.67
C SER A 56 -16.16 0.77 -7.01
N THR A 57 -14.93 0.33 -6.71
CA THR A 57 -13.92 1.20 -6.09
C THR A 57 -13.45 2.26 -7.07
N ALA A 58 -13.15 1.88 -8.31
CA ALA A 58 -12.71 2.81 -9.35
C ALA A 58 -13.79 3.86 -9.66
N GLU A 59 -15.05 3.43 -9.82
CA GLU A 59 -16.19 4.32 -10.09
C GLU A 59 -16.49 5.25 -8.90
N GLY A 60 -16.22 4.81 -7.67
CA GLY A 60 -16.31 5.66 -6.47
C GLY A 60 -15.22 6.72 -6.36
N ILE A 61 -14.08 6.54 -7.05
CA ILE A 61 -13.04 7.57 -7.15
C ILE A 61 -13.40 8.56 -8.26
N GLU A 62 -13.72 8.05 -9.44
CA GLU A 62 -14.06 8.85 -10.60
C GLU A 62 -14.88 8.02 -11.59
N LYS A 63 -16.01 8.56 -12.04
CA LYS A 63 -16.89 7.87 -13.00
C LYS A 63 -16.14 7.52 -14.29
N GLY A 64 -16.26 6.28 -14.75
CA GLY A 64 -15.60 5.73 -15.93
C GLY A 64 -14.10 5.45 -15.75
N LEU A 65 -13.59 5.48 -14.51
CA LEU A 65 -12.18 5.14 -14.24
C LEU A 65 -11.88 3.68 -14.56
N TYR A 66 -12.78 2.74 -14.22
CA TYR A 66 -12.49 1.31 -14.36
C TYR A 66 -12.12 0.93 -15.80
N LEU A 67 -12.84 1.48 -16.78
CA LEU A 67 -12.61 1.23 -18.21
C LEU A 67 -11.30 1.84 -18.74
N ARG A 68 -10.75 2.85 -18.06
CA ARG A 68 -9.51 3.52 -18.45
C ARG A 68 -8.28 2.91 -17.80
N LEU A 69 -8.41 2.27 -16.64
CA LEU A 69 -7.28 1.68 -15.90
C LEU A 69 -6.32 0.84 -16.76
N PRO A 70 -6.77 -0.08 -17.65
CA PRO A 70 -5.86 -0.91 -18.44
C PRO A 70 -5.02 -0.14 -19.46
N LYS A 71 -5.41 1.11 -19.78
CA LYS A 71 -4.76 1.96 -20.79
C LYS A 71 -3.85 3.01 -20.16
N MET A 72 -3.84 3.11 -18.83
CA MET A 72 -3.03 4.08 -18.12
C MET A 72 -1.59 3.59 -17.99
N THR A 73 -0.67 4.54 -18.09
CA THR A 73 0.71 4.38 -17.62
C THR A 73 0.74 4.18 -16.11
N PHE A 74 1.89 3.70 -15.60
CA PHE A 74 2.13 3.58 -14.18
C PHE A 74 1.88 4.89 -13.43
N GLN A 75 2.43 6.00 -13.94
CA GLN A 75 2.34 7.33 -13.32
C GLN A 75 0.90 7.88 -13.31
N GLU A 76 0.16 7.73 -14.41
CA GLU A 76 -1.24 8.14 -14.48
C GLU A 76 -2.08 7.38 -13.46
N GLN A 77 -1.90 6.05 -13.39
CA GLN A 77 -2.64 5.24 -12.44
C GLN A 77 -2.26 5.55 -10.99
N LEU A 78 -1.01 5.92 -10.73
CA LEU A 78 -0.55 6.31 -9.40
C LEU A 78 -1.26 7.57 -8.86
N THR A 79 -1.70 8.48 -9.74
CA THR A 79 -2.55 9.62 -9.33
C THR A 79 -3.86 9.15 -8.72
N TYR A 80 -4.47 8.09 -9.27
CA TYR A 80 -5.71 7.50 -8.74
C TYR A 80 -5.47 6.64 -7.50
N VAL A 81 -4.31 6.00 -7.38
CA VAL A 81 -3.88 5.33 -6.15
C VAL A 81 -3.77 6.36 -5.01
N GLU A 82 -3.18 7.53 -5.25
CA GLU A 82 -3.11 8.58 -4.24
C GLU A 82 -4.50 9.12 -3.88
N LYS A 83 -5.38 9.37 -4.87
CA LYS A 83 -6.79 9.75 -4.62
C LYS A 83 -7.52 8.71 -3.75
N TYR A 84 -7.34 7.42 -4.02
CA TYR A 84 -7.92 6.32 -3.23
C TYR A 84 -7.55 6.42 -1.75
N PHE A 85 -6.25 6.56 -1.45
CA PHE A 85 -5.80 6.66 -0.06
C PHE A 85 -6.19 7.99 0.60
N LEU A 86 -6.26 9.09 -0.15
CA LEU A 86 -6.77 10.36 0.36
C LEU A 86 -8.25 10.28 0.75
N GLN A 87 -9.08 9.50 0.04
CA GLN A 87 -10.45 9.24 0.47
C GLN A 87 -10.47 8.49 1.80
N TRP A 88 -9.66 7.44 1.96
CA TRP A 88 -9.58 6.72 3.23
C TRP A 88 -9.05 7.56 4.38
N LYS A 89 -8.12 8.49 4.13
CA LYS A 89 -7.61 9.42 5.16
C LYS A 89 -8.70 10.32 5.75
N LYS A 90 -9.79 10.58 5.01
CA LYS A 90 -10.97 11.29 5.54
C LYS A 90 -11.74 10.45 6.56
N THR A 91 -11.77 9.12 6.38
CA THR A 91 -12.45 8.17 7.28
C THR A 91 -11.55 7.72 8.43
N PHE A 92 -10.26 7.52 8.14
CA PHE A 92 -9.23 7.08 9.07
C PHE A 92 -8.10 8.12 9.11
N PRO A 93 -8.22 9.17 9.93
CA PRO A 93 -7.29 10.31 9.90
C PRO A 93 -5.92 10.01 10.54
N LEU A 94 -5.82 8.96 11.36
CA LEU A 94 -4.56 8.54 11.94
C LEU A 94 -3.68 7.88 10.87
N PRO A 95 -2.34 8.07 10.91
CA PRO A 95 -1.45 7.39 9.99
C PRO A 95 -1.43 5.86 10.24
N PRO A 96 -1.04 5.06 9.24
CA PRO A 96 -0.80 3.63 9.41
C PRO A 96 0.26 3.39 10.49
N ARG A 97 0.04 2.45 11.40
CA ARG A 97 1.00 2.11 12.46
C ARG A 97 2.11 1.18 11.98
N GLU A 98 1.80 0.36 10.98
CA GLU A 98 2.73 -0.58 10.36
C GLU A 98 2.51 -0.64 8.83
N ALA A 99 3.48 -1.21 8.10
CA ALA A 99 3.38 -1.30 6.64
C ALA A 99 2.13 -2.07 6.17
N PHE A 100 1.72 -3.09 6.92
CA PHE A 100 0.52 -3.87 6.61
C PHE A 100 -0.77 -3.05 6.72
N ASP A 101 -0.82 -1.99 7.53
CA ASP A 101 -2.04 -1.16 7.64
C ASP A 101 -2.35 -0.42 6.32
N VAL A 102 -1.35 -0.13 5.49
CA VAL A 102 -1.57 0.39 4.13
C VAL A 102 -2.26 -0.66 3.25
N TYR A 103 -1.79 -1.91 3.31
CA TYR A 103 -2.44 -3.03 2.61
C TYR A 103 -3.83 -3.33 3.17
N ALA A 104 -4.03 -3.19 4.49
CA ALA A 104 -5.33 -3.38 5.14
C ALA A 104 -6.38 -2.42 4.57
N LEU A 105 -6.03 -1.17 4.27
CA LEU A 105 -6.93 -0.22 3.59
C LEU A 105 -7.34 -0.68 2.18
N MET A 106 -6.52 -1.49 1.49
CA MET A 106 -6.84 -2.04 0.18
C MET A 106 -7.71 -3.29 0.29
N LEU A 107 -7.37 -4.19 1.21
CA LEU A 107 -8.04 -5.48 1.40
C LEU A 107 -9.38 -5.33 2.14
N HIS A 108 -9.33 -4.76 3.35
CA HIS A 108 -10.48 -4.61 4.23
C HIS A 108 -10.23 -3.51 5.28
N PRO A 109 -10.67 -2.27 5.01
CA PRO A 109 -10.35 -1.11 5.84
C PRO A 109 -10.70 -1.23 7.32
N ALA A 110 -11.64 -2.11 7.70
CA ALA A 110 -11.96 -2.34 9.11
C ALA A 110 -10.80 -2.94 9.93
N LEU A 111 -9.77 -3.50 9.28
CA LEU A 111 -8.54 -3.99 9.91
C LEU A 111 -7.51 -2.89 10.19
N PHE A 112 -7.70 -1.69 9.65
CA PHE A 112 -6.76 -0.58 9.75
C PHE A 112 -6.45 -0.23 11.21
N ASN A 113 -5.17 -0.25 11.58
CA ASN A 113 -4.66 0.06 12.93
C ASN A 113 -5.26 -0.82 14.05
N LYS A 114 -5.90 -1.94 13.70
CA LYS A 114 -6.45 -2.90 14.68
C LYS A 114 -5.37 -3.87 15.17
N PRO A 115 -5.55 -4.50 16.35
CA PRO A 115 -4.64 -5.54 16.83
C PRO A 115 -4.67 -6.80 15.95
N ASP A 116 -3.63 -7.63 16.05
CA ASP A 116 -3.45 -8.81 15.20
C ASP A 116 -4.52 -9.90 15.42
N ASP A 117 -5.15 -9.96 16.59
CA ASP A 117 -6.24 -10.89 16.91
C ASP A 117 -7.60 -10.50 16.29
N THR A 118 -7.68 -9.34 15.62
CA THR A 118 -8.93 -8.87 15.02
C THR A 118 -9.38 -9.81 13.91
N VAL A 119 -10.61 -10.30 14.01
CA VAL A 119 -11.21 -11.22 13.04
C VAL A 119 -11.45 -10.53 11.70
N PHE A 120 -10.92 -11.10 10.63
CA PHE A 120 -11.14 -10.69 9.25
C PHE A 120 -12.28 -11.47 8.59
N ALA A 121 -12.32 -12.80 8.79
CA ALA A 121 -13.34 -13.68 8.22
C ALA A 121 -13.51 -14.96 9.06
N ILE A 122 -14.70 -15.58 8.97
CA ILE A 122 -15.05 -16.81 9.69
C ILE A 122 -15.62 -17.83 8.69
N SER A 123 -15.33 -19.11 8.89
CA SER A 123 -15.84 -20.23 8.11
C SER A 123 -17.36 -20.17 7.95
N GLY A 124 -17.86 -20.53 6.77
CA GLY A 124 -19.26 -20.37 6.40
C GLY A 124 -19.63 -19.00 5.83
N THR A 125 -18.69 -18.04 5.77
CA THR A 125 -18.88 -16.77 5.07
C THR A 125 -18.21 -16.76 3.69
N LYS A 126 -18.82 -16.07 2.72
CA LYS A 126 -18.22 -15.87 1.39
C LYS A 126 -16.82 -15.26 1.44
N ARG A 127 -16.59 -14.34 2.39
CA ARG A 127 -15.28 -13.72 2.60
C ARG A 127 -14.24 -14.75 3.00
N PHE A 128 -14.57 -15.66 3.92
CA PHE A 128 -13.67 -16.74 4.30
C PHE A 128 -13.37 -17.64 3.11
N ASP A 129 -14.38 -18.05 2.34
CA ASP A 129 -14.15 -18.94 1.19
C ASP A 129 -13.20 -18.34 0.16
N TRP A 130 -13.30 -17.04 -0.11
CA TRP A 130 -12.42 -16.33 -1.03
C TRP A 130 -11.01 -16.10 -0.47
N ASN A 131 -10.87 -16.16 0.85
CA ASN A 131 -9.64 -15.82 1.57
C ASN A 131 -9.08 -17.01 2.37
N ARG A 132 -9.58 -18.22 2.13
CA ARG A 132 -9.28 -19.43 2.91
C ARG A 132 -7.79 -19.70 3.02
N ALA A 133 -7.02 -19.28 2.02
CA ALA A 133 -5.57 -19.38 2.03
C ALA A 133 -4.90 -18.60 3.19
N PHE A 134 -5.59 -17.68 3.85
CA PHE A 134 -5.10 -16.95 5.03
C PHE A 134 -5.43 -17.62 6.36
N ASP A 135 -6.22 -18.71 6.39
CA ASP A 135 -6.44 -19.52 7.60
C ASP A 135 -5.22 -20.42 7.78
N LEU A 136 -4.22 -19.95 8.55
CA LEU A 136 -2.91 -20.57 8.61
C LEU A 136 -2.85 -21.74 9.59
N ASP A 137 -3.70 -21.73 10.61
CA ASP A 137 -3.80 -22.80 11.60
C ASP A 137 -5.00 -23.73 11.35
N GLY A 138 -5.90 -23.39 10.43
CA GLY A 138 -7.04 -24.22 10.03
C GLY A 138 -8.17 -24.19 11.05
N ASN A 139 -8.23 -23.19 11.94
CA ASN A 139 -9.23 -23.11 13.00
C ASN A 139 -10.60 -22.58 12.51
N GLY A 140 -10.70 -22.18 11.24
CA GLY A 140 -11.93 -21.65 10.65
C GLY A 140 -12.18 -20.17 10.94
N THR A 141 -11.20 -19.44 11.47
CA THR A 141 -11.22 -17.99 11.72
C THR A 141 -9.93 -17.38 11.21
N ILE A 142 -10.04 -16.44 10.28
CA ILE A 142 -8.91 -15.70 9.75
C ILE A 142 -8.79 -14.39 10.52
N THR A 143 -7.62 -14.12 11.07
CA THR A 143 -7.29 -12.90 11.82
C THR A 143 -6.47 -11.90 10.99
N LYS A 144 -6.41 -10.65 11.43
CA LYS A 144 -5.49 -9.62 10.88
C LYS A 144 -4.05 -10.15 10.88
N GLY A 145 -3.62 -10.77 11.97
CA GLY A 145 -2.27 -11.29 12.17
C GLY A 145 -1.88 -12.36 11.16
N GLU A 146 -2.80 -13.26 10.82
CA GLU A 146 -2.53 -14.31 9.81
C GLU A 146 -2.44 -13.74 8.40
N VAL A 147 -3.34 -12.83 8.03
CA VAL A 147 -3.26 -12.12 6.75
C VAL A 147 -1.95 -11.36 6.66
N LYS A 148 -1.57 -10.65 7.74
CA LYS A 148 -0.30 -9.94 7.84
C LYS A 148 0.90 -10.87 7.67
N LYS A 149 0.91 -12.00 8.37
CA LYS A 149 1.99 -13.00 8.29
C LYS A 149 2.18 -13.50 6.86
N LYS A 150 1.09 -13.83 6.16
CA LYS A 150 1.15 -14.30 4.77
C LYS A 150 1.57 -13.19 3.80
N TRP A 151 1.06 -11.97 3.98
CA TRP A 151 1.47 -10.80 3.19
C TRP A 151 2.96 -10.47 3.38
N THR A 152 3.46 -10.46 4.61
CA THR A 152 4.88 -10.20 4.92
C THR A 152 5.78 -11.25 4.26
N ALA A 153 5.47 -12.55 4.44
CA ALA A 153 6.27 -13.61 3.83
C ALA A 153 6.31 -13.53 2.28
N ALA A 154 5.16 -13.22 1.66
CA ALA A 154 5.09 -13.06 0.21
C ALA A 154 5.87 -11.82 -0.27
N THR A 155 5.71 -10.69 0.41
CA THR A 155 6.37 -9.44 0.01
C THR A 155 7.87 -9.47 0.25
N ASP A 156 8.36 -10.06 1.34
CA ASP A 156 9.80 -10.17 1.59
C ASP A 156 10.51 -11.02 0.51
N LYS A 157 9.85 -12.08 0.03
CA LYS A 157 10.33 -12.85 -1.13
C LYS A 157 10.35 -12.03 -2.42
N LEU A 158 9.38 -11.15 -2.63
CA LEU A 158 9.34 -10.27 -3.80
C LEU A 158 10.38 -9.15 -3.72
N MET A 159 10.60 -8.56 -2.54
CA MET A 159 11.57 -7.49 -2.31
C MET A 159 13.02 -7.94 -2.44
N THR A 160 13.30 -9.22 -2.20
CA THR A 160 14.63 -9.82 -2.41
C THR A 160 14.85 -10.30 -3.85
N SER A 161 13.82 -10.25 -4.70
CA SER A 161 13.95 -10.59 -6.12
C SER A 161 14.53 -9.41 -6.92
N SER A 162 15.25 -9.70 -8.01
CA SER A 162 15.80 -8.70 -8.95
C SER A 162 14.75 -7.86 -9.69
N ARG A 163 13.46 -8.01 -9.36
CA ARG A 163 12.33 -7.29 -9.96
C ARG A 163 12.11 -5.89 -9.36
N ILE A 164 12.71 -5.61 -8.20
CA ILE A 164 12.61 -4.31 -7.52
C ILE A 164 14.03 -3.77 -7.36
N PRO A 165 14.36 -2.62 -7.94
CA PRO A 165 15.70 -2.05 -7.92
C PRO A 165 15.92 -1.33 -6.59
N ILE A 166 15.91 -2.09 -5.49
CA ILE A 166 16.35 -1.62 -4.18
C ILE A 166 17.88 -1.67 -4.20
N THR A 167 18.50 -0.80 -4.98
CA THR A 167 19.87 -0.39 -4.66
C THR A 167 19.77 0.23 -3.29
N THR A 168 20.52 -0.30 -2.32
CA THR A 168 20.71 0.30 -1.00
C THR A 168 20.70 1.81 -1.15
N VAL A 169 19.59 2.45 -0.78
CA VAL A 169 19.52 3.90 -0.68
C VAL A 169 20.52 4.19 0.43
N THR A 170 21.75 4.51 0.03
CA THR A 170 22.75 4.98 0.97
C THR A 170 22.08 6.11 1.74
N ALA A 171 22.26 6.06 3.05
CA ALA A 171 21.57 6.85 4.07
C ALA A 171 21.69 8.39 3.93
N ASN A 172 22.11 8.90 2.77
CA ASN A 172 22.47 10.28 2.55
C ASN A 172 21.29 11.12 2.03
N GLY A 173 20.27 10.53 1.39
CA GLY A 173 19.12 11.28 0.86
C GLY A 173 18.08 11.67 1.92
N PHE A 174 17.81 10.77 2.87
CA PHE A 174 16.79 10.99 3.89
C PHE A 174 17.31 11.74 5.12
N ILE A 175 18.59 11.57 5.49
CA ILE A 175 19.19 12.27 6.64
C ILE A 175 19.40 13.76 6.35
N LEU A 176 19.78 14.15 5.13
CA LEU A 176 20.07 15.55 4.81
C LEU A 176 18.82 16.44 4.82
N ILE A 177 17.66 15.93 4.37
CA ILE A 177 16.41 16.70 4.43
C ILE A 177 15.90 16.81 5.87
N SER A 178 15.99 15.75 6.68
CA SER A 178 15.60 15.84 8.10
C SER A 178 16.52 16.76 8.90
N VAL A 179 17.83 16.78 8.62
CA VAL A 179 18.78 17.71 9.28
C VAL A 179 18.55 19.14 8.80
N ALA A 180 18.32 19.39 7.51
CA ALA A 180 18.05 20.74 7.01
C ALA A 180 16.74 21.32 7.58
N VAL A 181 15.67 20.52 7.66
CA VAL A 181 14.40 20.94 8.26
C VAL A 181 14.54 21.16 9.76
N PHE A 182 15.29 20.30 10.47
CA PHE A 182 15.54 20.47 11.90
C PHE A 182 16.40 21.70 12.20
N LEU A 183 17.46 21.97 11.42
CA LEU A 183 18.31 23.16 11.56
C LEU A 183 17.55 24.44 11.20
N ALA A 184 16.70 24.42 10.17
CA ALA A 184 15.86 25.57 9.82
C ALA A 184 14.82 25.88 10.92
N ALA A 185 14.18 24.84 11.47
CA ALA A 185 13.26 24.99 12.60
C ALA A 185 13.98 25.51 13.86
N MET A 186 15.18 25.01 14.14
CA MET A 186 15.99 25.45 15.28
C MET A 186 16.49 26.89 15.12
N TYR A 187 16.95 27.29 13.92
CA TYR A 187 17.31 28.67 13.61
C TYR A 187 16.12 29.63 13.82
N TYR A 188 14.93 29.21 13.37
CA TYR A 188 13.72 30.01 13.55
C TYR A 188 13.35 30.16 15.03
N ILE A 189 13.37 29.08 15.81
CA ILE A 189 13.06 29.11 17.25
C ILE A 189 14.06 29.97 18.04
N LEU A 190 15.35 29.87 17.73
CA LEU A 190 16.40 30.62 18.43
C LEU A 190 16.41 32.12 18.11
N ASN A 191 15.83 32.53 16.99
CA ASN A 191 15.80 33.92 16.53
C ASN A 191 14.41 34.57 16.61
N LEU A 192 13.46 33.94 17.30
CA LEU A 192 12.22 34.62 17.66
C LEU A 192 12.54 35.80 18.59
N PRO A 193 12.07 37.02 18.30
CA PRO A 193 12.19 38.12 19.24
C PRO A 193 11.45 37.74 20.53
N ARG A 194 12.13 37.90 21.67
CA ARG A 194 11.54 37.69 23.00
C ARG A 194 10.48 38.73 23.31
#